data_AF-A0A5E4HU55-F1
#
_entry.id   AF-A0A5E4HU55-F1
#
_cell.length_a   1.000
_cell.length_b   1.000
_cell.length_c   1.000
_cell.angle_alpha   90.00
_cell.angle_beta   90.00
_cell.angle_gamma   90.00
#
_symmetry.space_group_name_H-M   'P 1'
#
loop_
_entity.id
_entity.type
_entity.pdbx_description
1 polymer ?
#
loop_
_entity_poly.entity_id
_entity_poly.type
_entity_poly.pdbx_seq_one_letter_code
_entity_poly.pdbx_strand_id
1 'polypeptide(L)' 'MPNSIPGDINGDGKLTLVDAIYLAKHVGGFSGYEVIYADGDINCDGKVTLVDAIYLAKHIGGFIGYEKLYCAIA' A
#
# COMPACT_ATOMS: atom_id res chain seq x y z
N MET A 1 8.59 -13.37 0.51
CA MET A 1 8.92 -13.46 1.95
C MET A 1 7.74 -14.12 2.64
N PRO A 2 7.94 -15.07 3.58
CA PRO A 2 6.83 -15.86 4.14
C PRO A 2 5.90 -14.96 4.97
N ASN A 3 4.62 -14.88 4.58
CA ASN A 3 3.51 -14.19 5.24
C ASN A 3 3.59 -12.65 5.38
N SER A 4 3.88 -11.91 4.30
CA SER A 4 3.54 -10.48 4.28
C SER A 4 2.03 -10.31 4.08
N ILE A 5 1.38 -9.54 4.95
CA ILE A 5 -0.03 -9.17 4.78
C ILE A 5 -0.10 -8.28 3.52
N PRO A 6 -1.00 -8.55 2.56
CA PRO A 6 -1.19 -7.68 1.41
C PRO A 6 -1.43 -6.23 1.85
N GLY A 7 -0.63 -5.28 1.34
CA GLY A 7 -0.70 -3.87 1.73
C GLY A 7 0.04 -3.49 3.02
N ASP A 8 0.77 -4.41 3.68
CA ASP A 8 1.69 -4.12 4.78
C ASP A 8 2.97 -3.48 4.24
N ILE A 9 2.90 -2.17 3.99
CA ILE A 9 3.96 -1.41 3.33
C ILE A 9 5.17 -1.24 4.25
N ASN A 10 4.95 -1.08 5.56
CA ASN A 10 6.03 -0.85 6.52
C ASN A 10 6.66 -2.15 7.06
N GLY A 11 6.05 -3.32 6.80
CA GLY A 11 6.55 -4.64 7.19
C GLY A 11 6.38 -4.98 8.67
N ASP A 12 5.46 -4.31 9.38
CA ASP A 12 5.24 -4.50 10.82
C ASP A 12 4.28 -5.66 11.15
N GLY A 13 3.75 -6.32 10.12
CA GLY A 13 2.83 -7.44 10.25
C GLY A 13 1.39 -7.03 10.51
N LYS A 14 1.03 -5.77 10.25
CA LYS A 14 -0.34 -5.24 10.36
C LYS A 14 -0.69 -4.45 9.11
N LEU A 15 -1.99 -4.38 8.81
CA LEU A 15 -2.53 -3.55 7.75
C LEU A 15 -3.29 -2.38 8.37
N THR A 16 -2.67 -1.20 8.40
CA THR A 16 -3.20 -0.01 9.07
C THR A 16 -2.96 1.27 8.24
N LEU A 17 -3.53 2.40 8.67
CA LEU A 17 -3.28 3.69 8.00
C LEU A 17 -1.81 4.11 8.01
N VAL A 18 -0.98 3.52 8.88
CA VAL A 18 0.47 3.75 8.88
C VAL A 18 1.08 3.31 7.56
N ASP A 19 0.60 2.22 6.96
CA ASP A 19 1.08 1.70 5.68
C ASP A 19 0.80 2.66 4.52
N ALA A 20 -0.39 3.24 4.48
CA ALA A 20 -0.74 4.26 3.51
C ALA A 20 0.13 5.52 3.65
N ILE A 21 0.39 5.97 4.88
CA ILE A 21 1.28 7.10 5.15
C ILE A 21 2.72 6.77 4.77
N TYR A 22 3.18 5.53 5.05
CA TYR A 22 4.50 5.06 4.70
C TYR A 22 4.68 5.07 3.18
N LEU A 23 3.71 4.53 2.43
CA LEU A 23 3.71 4.54 0.97
C LEU A 23 3.74 5.97 0.41
N ALA A 24 2.97 6.89 0.98
CA ALA A 24 2.98 8.28 0.56
C ALA A 24 4.36 8.95 0.76
N LYS A 25 5.03 8.65 1.87
CA LYS A 25 6.39 9.14 2.14
C LYS A 25 7.44 8.51 1.23
N HIS A 26 7.28 7.23 0.92
CA HIS A 26 8.12 6.52 -0.06
C HIS A 26 8.02 7.20 -1.44
N VAL A 27 6.79 7.40 -1.94
CA VAL A 27 6.54 8.09 -3.21
C VAL A 27 7.06 9.53 -3.19
N GLY A 28 6.94 10.22 -2.06
CA GLY A 28 7.46 11.57 -1.87
C GLY A 28 9.00 11.67 -1.74
N GLY A 29 9.72 10.54 -1.69
CA GLY A 29 11.18 10.52 -1.57
C GLY A 29 11.70 11.01 -0.22
N PHE A 30 10.92 10.83 0.86
CA PHE A 30 11.34 11.23 2.20
C PHE A 30 12.45 10.30 2.72
N SER A 31 13.49 10.88 3.29
CA SER A 31 14.59 10.10 3.88
C SER A 31 14.09 9.15 4.98
N GLY A 32 14.52 7.89 4.93
CA GLY A 32 14.11 6.83 5.85
C GLY A 32 12.84 6.07 5.44
N TYR A 33 12.31 6.34 4.24
CA TYR A 33 11.13 5.67 3.66
C TYR A 33 11.43 5.06 2.27
N GLU A 34 12.70 4.81 1.95
CA GLU A 34 13.14 4.33 0.64
C GLU A 34 12.79 2.87 0.37
N VAL A 35 12.56 2.08 1.43
CA VAL A 35 12.27 0.64 1.34
C VAL A 35 10.83 0.38 1.75
N ILE A 36 10.10 -0.34 0.91
CA ILE A 36 8.76 -0.87 1.20
C ILE A 36 8.79 -2.40 1.22
N TYR A 37 7.90 -3.00 1.99
CA TYR A 37 7.89 -4.44 2.27
C TYR A 37 6.73 -5.21 1.60
N ALA A 38 5.87 -4.48 0.89
CA ALA A 38 4.83 -5.01 0.01
C ALA A 38 4.85 -4.27 -1.33
N ASP A 39 4.09 -4.77 -2.31
CA ASP A 39 3.94 -4.08 -3.60
C ASP A 39 3.22 -2.73 -3.38
N GLY A 40 3.82 -1.67 -3.93
CA GLY A 40 3.34 -0.29 -3.81
C GLY A 40 2.36 0.11 -4.91
N ASP A 41 2.21 -0.69 -5.96
CA ASP A 41 1.18 -0.49 -7.01
C ASP A 41 -0.14 -1.13 -6.53
N ILE A 42 -0.81 -0.41 -5.64
CA ILE A 42 -1.98 -0.91 -4.91
C ILE A 42 -3.19 -1.02 -5.82
N ASN A 43 -3.35 -0.06 -6.74
CA ASN A 43 -4.47 0.00 -7.67
C ASN A 43 -4.23 -0.79 -8.98
N CYS A 44 -3.01 -1.30 -9.18
CA CYS A 44 -2.56 -2.02 -10.37
C CYS A 44 -2.66 -1.23 -11.68
N ASP A 45 -2.35 0.07 -11.62
CA ASP A 45 -2.23 0.91 -12.80
C ASP A 45 -0.82 0.88 -13.42
N GLY A 46 0.09 0.10 -12.84
CA GLY A 46 1.47 -0.07 -13.28
C GLY A 46 2.43 1.00 -12.76
N LYS A 47 1.98 1.86 -11.83
CA LYS A 47 2.78 2.93 -11.25
C LYS A 47 2.63 2.93 -9.74
N VAL A 48 3.70 3.36 -9.06
CA VAL A 48 3.69 3.58 -7.62
C VAL A 48 3.59 5.07 -7.37
N THR A 49 2.40 5.53 -6.97
CA THR A 49 2.08 6.96 -6.83
C THR A 49 1.31 7.26 -5.53
N LEU A 50 1.00 8.53 -5.29
CA LEU A 50 0.14 8.92 -4.17
C LEU A 50 -1.29 8.37 -4.31
N VAL A 51 -1.73 8.02 -5.53
CA VAL A 51 -3.04 7.40 -5.75
C VAL A 51 -3.11 6.05 -5.03
N ASP A 52 -2.02 5.28 -5.03
CA ASP A 52 -1.91 3.99 -4.37
C ASP A 52 -2.02 4.12 -2.85
N ALA A 53 -1.34 5.11 -2.27
CA ALA A 53 -1.46 5.42 -0.85
C ALA A 53 -2.89 5.79 -0.45
N ILE A 54 -3.57 6.59 -1.27
CA ILE A 54 -4.98 6.97 -1.03
C ILE A 54 -5.90 5.75 -1.19
N TYR A 55 -5.65 4.91 -2.18
CA TYR A 55 -6.40 3.67 -2.40
C TYR A 55 -6.28 2.75 -1.19
N LEU A 56 -5.05 2.53 -0.69
CA LEU A 56 -4.78 1.72 0.49
C LEU A 56 -5.51 2.28 1.72
N ALA A 57 -5.48 3.60 1.94
CA ALA A 57 -6.21 4.23 3.05
C ALA A 57 -7.72 4.00 2.97
N LYS A 58 -8.30 4.06 1.77
CA LYS A 58 -9.72 3.79 1.53
C LYS A 58 -10.09 2.32 1.75
N HIS A 59 -9.21 1.40 1.36
CA HIS A 59 -9.37 -0.02 1.64
C HIS A 59 -9.45 -0.26 3.16
N ILE A 60 -8.49 0.26 3.92
CA ILE A 60 -8.45 0.14 5.39
C ILE A 60 -9.68 0.80 6.03
N GLY A 61 -10.14 1.92 5.48
CA GLY A 61 -11.35 2.61 5.92
C GLY A 61 -12.67 1.92 5.54
N GLY A 62 -12.64 0.82 4.78
CA GLY A 62 -13.82 0.07 4.36
C GLY A 62 -14.72 0.82 3.36
N PHE A 63 -14.13 1.68 2.52
CA PHE A 63 -14.90 2.41 1.51
C PHE A 63 -15.38 1.46 0.40
N ILE A 64 -16.65 1.62 0.01
CA ILE A 64 -17.25 0.85 -1.09
C ILE A 64 -16.46 1.10 -2.38
N GLY A 65 -16.10 0.02 -3.08
CA GLY A 65 -15.30 0.03 -4.30
C GLY A 65 -13.78 -0.05 -4.09
N TYR A 66 -13.32 -0.21 -2.85
CA TYR A 66 -11.89 -0.33 -2.49
C TYR A 66 -11.60 -1.64 -1.72
N GLU A 67 -12.44 -2.66 -1.88
CA GLU A 67 -12.38 -3.90 -1.08
C GLU A 67 -11.22 -4.80 -1.48
N LYS A 68 -10.70 -4.64 -2.70
CA LYS A 68 -9.58 -5.44 -3.23
C LYS A 68 -8.33 -4.59 -3.30
N LEU A 69 -7.26 -5.13 -2.75
CA LEU A 69 -5.90 -4.69 -3.04
C LEU A 69 -5.37 -5.53 -4.19
N TYR A 70 -4.63 -4.88 -5.08
CA TYR A 70 -3.98 -5.52 -6.22
C TYR A 70 -4.96 -6.12 -7.24
N CYS A 71 -4.43 -6.49 -8.40
CA CYS A 71 -5.15 -7.24 -9.41
C CYS A 71 -5.42 -8.63 -8.87
N ALA A 72 -6.67 -9.08 -8.99
CA ALA A 72 -6.94 -10.51 -8.91
C ALA A 72 -6.17 -11.18 -10.05
N ILE A 73 -5.21 -12.04 -9.70
CA ILE A 73 -4.57 -12.93 -10.66
C ILE A 73 -5.71 -13.77 -11.26
N ALA A 74 -5.97 -13.58 -12.55
CA ALA A 74 -6.92 -14.41 -13.29
C ALA A 74 -6.33 -15.81 -13.55
#